data_AF-A0A843GQL3-F1
#
_entry.id   AF-A0A843GQL3-F1
#
_cell.length_a   1.000
_cell.length_b   1.000
_cell.length_c   1.000
_cell.angle_alpha   90.00
_cell.angle_beta   90.00
_cell.angle_gamma   90.00
#
_symmetry.space_group_name_H-M   'P 1'
#
loop_
_entity.id
_entity.type
_entity.pdbx_description
1 polymer ?
#
loop_
_entity_poly.entity_id
_entity_poly.type
_entity_poly.pdbx_seq_one_letter_code
_entity_poly.pdbx_strand_id
1 'polypeptide(L)' 'MRYLISVTETYRVDSEDQVKEMIEEAKTDNRFLLLKYTSQYKERKAKGEVVDSWYKVTFTKGFTEEKEPEATATIKYEV' A
#
# COMPACT_ATOMS: atom_id res chain seq x y z
N MET A 1 -21.26 -11.54 -10.65
CA MET A 1 -19.82 -11.77 -10.45
C MET A 1 -19.20 -10.50 -9.89
N ARG A 2 -18.13 -10.57 -9.10
CA ARG A 2 -17.41 -9.40 -8.56
C ARG A 2 -15.99 -9.45 -9.10
N TYR A 3 -15.50 -8.33 -9.62
CA TYR A 3 -14.15 -8.19 -10.14
C TYR A 3 -13.39 -7.23 -9.24
N LEU A 4 -12.17 -7.59 -8.88
CA LEU A 4 -11.31 -6.72 -8.08
C LEU A 4 -10.60 -5.75 -9.03
N ILE A 5 -11.08 -4.51 -9.08
CA ILE A 5 -10.51 -3.46 -9.95
C ILE A 5 -9.22 -2.91 -9.35
N SER A 6 -9.26 -2.55 -8.06
CA SER A 6 -8.11 -2.04 -7.33
C SER A 6 -8.19 -2.34 -5.83
N VAL A 7 -7.04 -2.28 -5.17
CA VAL A 7 -6.89 -2.39 -3.71
C VAL A 7 -6.05 -1.22 -3.24
N THR A 8 -6.48 -0.59 -2.14
CA THR A 8 -5.63 0.36 -1.41
C THR A 8 -5.15 -0.28 -0.12
N GLU A 9 -3.85 -0.51 -0.02
CA GLU A 9 -3.19 -1.08 1.15
C GLU A 9 -2.47 0.04 1.91
N THR A 10 -2.55 0.00 3.23
CA THR A 10 -1.88 0.99 4.10
C THR A 10 -1.00 0.25 5.09
N TYR A 11 0.28 0.61 5.10
CA TYR A 11 1.30 0.03 5.95
C TYR A 11 1.86 1.09 6.90
N ARG A 12 2.15 0.65 8.12
CA ARG A 12 2.95 1.39 9.09
C ARG A 12 4.35 0.79 9.06
N VAL A 13 5.36 1.64 8.85
CA VAL A 13 6.76 1.25 8.88
C VAL A 13 7.57 2.22 9.74
N ASP A 14 8.56 1.72 10.45
CA ASP A 14 9.31 2.51 11.43
C ASP A 14 10.54 3.21 10.82
N SER A 15 10.84 2.98 9.54
CA SER A 15 12.04 3.55 8.88
C SER A 15 11.77 3.96 7.45
N GLU A 16 12.44 5.04 7.00
CA GLU A 16 12.36 5.52 5.62
C GLU A 16 12.96 4.50 4.62
N ASP A 17 13.96 3.72 5.04
CA ASP A 17 14.58 2.71 4.19
C ASP A 17 13.56 1.63 3.77
N GLN A 18 12.80 1.12 4.74
CA GLN A 18 11.68 0.19 4.49
C GLN A 18 10.62 0.81 3.58
N VAL A 19 10.36 2.12 3.66
CA VAL A 19 9.45 2.81 2.73
C VAL A 19 9.96 2.70 1.29
N LYS A 20 11.27 2.92 1.08
CA LYS A 20 11.89 2.86 -0.25
C LYS A 20 11.85 1.45 -0.81
N GLU A 21 12.25 0.45 0.00
CA GLU A 21 12.19 -0.96 -0.38
C GLU A 21 10.78 -1.36 -0.81
N MET A 22 9.76 -1.05 0.01
CA MET A 22 8.36 -1.38 -0.33
C MET A 22 7.88 -0.71 -1.62
N ILE A 23 8.33 0.52 -1.90
CA ILE A 23 7.96 1.22 -3.15
C ILE A 23 8.67 0.57 -4.35
N GLU A 24 9.93 0.19 -4.22
CA GLU A 24 10.69 -0.47 -5.29
C GLU A 24 10.15 -1.87 -5.58
N GLU A 25 9.85 -2.65 -4.55
CA GLU A 25 9.17 -3.94 -4.68
C GLU A 25 7.81 -3.76 -5.38
N ALA A 26 7.01 -2.80 -4.95
CA ALA A 26 5.70 -2.54 -5.56
C ALA A 26 5.77 -2.04 -7.02
N LYS A 27 6.88 -1.42 -7.42
CA LYS A 27 7.13 -1.03 -8.83
C LYS A 27 7.60 -2.19 -9.69
N THR A 28 8.24 -3.18 -9.09
CA THR A 28 8.83 -4.33 -9.78
C THR A 28 7.87 -5.52 -9.83
N ASP A 29 6.84 -5.52 -8.98
CA ASP A 29 5.82 -6.55 -8.94
C ASP A 29 4.92 -6.48 -10.19
N ASN A 30 4.98 -7.52 -11.03
CA ASN A 30 4.19 -7.63 -12.27
C ASN A 30 2.77 -8.18 -12.03
N ARG A 31 2.37 -8.48 -10.79
CA ARG A 31 1.03 -9.02 -10.46
C ARG A 31 -0.02 -7.93 -10.39
N PHE A 32 0.38 -6.67 -10.26
CA PHE A 32 -0.52 -5.52 -10.19
C PHE A 32 0.12 -4.29 -10.85
N LEU A 33 -0.72 -3.37 -11.30
CA LEU A 33 -0.30 -2.06 -11.74
C LEU A 33 -0.26 -1.12 -10.53
N LEU A 34 0.91 -0.61 -10.16
CA LEU A 34 1.00 0.41 -9.11
C LEU A 34 0.42 1.73 -9.63
N LEU A 35 -0.83 2.04 -9.27
CA LEU A 35 -1.52 3.26 -9.69
C LEU A 35 -1.02 4.48 -8.92
N LYS A 36 -0.82 4.32 -7.61
CA LYS A 36 -0.40 5.42 -6.74
C LYS A 36 0.31 4.89 -5.50
N TYR A 37 1.29 5.65 -5.01
CA TYR A 37 1.84 5.46 -3.67
C TYR A 37 1.95 6.81 -2.96
N THR A 38 1.84 6.80 -1.63
CA THR A 38 2.09 7.97 -0.78
C THR A 38 2.77 7.55 0.51
N SER A 39 3.78 8.30 0.92
CA SER A 39 4.45 8.14 2.20
C SER A 39 4.23 9.41 3.03
N GLN A 40 3.87 9.23 4.30
CA GLN A 40 3.68 10.33 5.25
C GLN A 40 4.37 9.99 6.56
N TYR A 41 5.30 10.82 6.98
CA TYR A 41 5.83 10.74 8.34
C TYR A 41 4.74 11.14 9.35
N LYS A 42 4.61 10.36 10.41
CA LYS A 42 3.63 10.54 11.48
C LYS A 42 4.36 10.45 12.80
N GLU A 43 4.07 11.39 13.67
CA GLU A 43 4.56 11.42 15.05
C GLU A 43 3.36 11.48 15.99
N ARG A 44 3.40 10.67 17.04
CA ARG A 44 2.46 10.75 18.16
C ARG A 44 3.13 11.53 19.27
N LYS A 45 2.47 12.62 19.67
CA LYS A 45 2.87 13.41 20.84
C LYS A 45 2.00 13.06 22.03
N ALA A 46 2.60 12.92 23.20
CA ALA A 46 1.89 12.86 24.47
C ALA A 46 2.50 13.89 25.41
N LYS A 47 1.65 14.74 26.02
CA LYS A 47 2.06 15.79 26.97
C LYS A 47 3.19 16.72 26.48
N GLY A 48 3.29 16.93 25.16
CA GLY A 48 4.30 17.81 24.55
C GLY A 48 5.56 17.09 24.05
N GLU A 49 5.74 15.80 24.36
CA GLU A 49 6.90 15.01 23.91
C GLU A 49 6.49 14.03 22.79
N VAL A 50 7.38 13.80 21.82
CA VAL A 50 7.19 12.76 20.79
C VAL A 50 7.43 11.40 21.45
N VAL A 51 6.37 10.59 21.53
CA VAL A 51 6.41 9.26 22.16
C VAL A 51 6.54 8.11 21.17
N ASP A 52 6.22 8.35 19.90
CA ASP A 52 6.26 7.34 18.84
C ASP A 52 6.33 8.05 17.49
N SER A 53 7.10 7.51 16.56
CA SER A 53 7.19 8.01 15.19
C SER A 53 7.20 6.85 14.21
N TRP A 54 6.45 7.01 13.12
CA TRP A 54 6.34 6.02 12.06
C TRP A 54 6.08 6.69 10.73
N TYR A 55 6.35 5.98 9.64
CA TYR A 55 5.92 6.34 8.31
C TYR A 55 4.65 5.55 7.98
N LYS A 56 3.65 6.26 7.48
CA LYS A 56 2.45 5.68 6.88
C LYS A 56 2.65 5.63 5.38
N VAL A 57 2.77 4.42 4.83
CA VAL A 57 2.84 4.18 3.39
C VAL A 57 1.49 3.69 2.92
N THR A 58 0.98 4.23 1.82
CA THR A 58 -0.28 3.79 1.21
C THR A 58 -0.05 3.51 -0.26
N PHE A 59 -0.41 2.31 -0.69
CA PHE A 59 -0.29 1.84 -2.06
C PHE A 59 -1.68 1.60 -2.64
N THR A 60 -1.93 2.12 -3.84
CA THR A 60 -3.11 1.80 -4.64
C THR A 60 -2.66 0.93 -5.81
N LYS A 61 -3.06 -0.34 -5.77
CA LYS A 61 -2.74 -1.37 -6.75
C LYS A 61 -3.96 -1.61 -7.64
N GLY A 62 -3.81 -1.50 -8.94
CA GLY A 62 -4.83 -1.83 -9.94
C GLY A 62 -4.59 -3.22 -10.52
N PHE A 63 -5.66 -3.97 -10.77
CA PHE A 63 -5.59 -5.35 -11.28
C PHE A 63 -6.32 -5.52 -12.61
N THR A 64 -7.41 -4.80 -12.83
CA THR A 64 -8.18 -4.88 -14.07
C THR A 64 -8.98 -3.59 -14.29
N GLU A 65 -9.51 -3.39 -15.50
CA GLU A 65 -10.27 -2.19 -15.84
C GLU A 65 -11.77 -2.35 -15.54
N GLU A 66 -12.43 -1.26 -15.15
CA GLU A 66 -13.86 -1.28 -14.79
C GLU A 66 -14.76 -1.66 -15.97
N LYS A 67 -14.37 -1.26 -17.18
CA LYS A 67 -15.17 -1.43 -18.39
C LYS A 67 -14.96 -2.80 -19.04
N GLU A 68 -13.77 -3.36 -18.90
CA GLU A 68 -13.37 -4.65 -19.47
C GLU A 68 -12.54 -5.43 -18.43
N PRO A 69 -13.21 -6.12 -17.48
CA PRO A 69 -12.51 -6.87 -16.47
C PRO A 69 -11.95 -8.18 -17.05
N GLU A 70 -10.70 -8.14 -17.52
CA GLU A 70 -9.99 -9.29 -18.10
C GLU A 70 -9.50 -10.29 -17.05
N ALA A 71 -9.47 -9.92 -15.77
CA ALA A 71 -8.89 -10.74 -14.71
C ALA A 71 -9.75 -10.80 -13.43
N THR A 72 -9.80 -11.98 -12.81
CA THR A 72 -10.36 -12.19 -11.47
C THR A 72 -9.24 -12.44 -10.48
N ALA A 73 -8.93 -11.44 -9.64
CA ALA A 73 -8.01 -11.60 -8.52
C ALA A 73 -8.77 -12.06 -7.25
N THR A 74 -8.35 -13.18 -6.68
CA THR A 74 -8.86 -13.69 -5.39
C THR A 74 -7.83 -13.39 -4.32
N ILE A 75 -8.14 -12.45 -3.41
CA ILE A 75 -7.30 -12.19 -2.23
C ILE A 75 -7.62 -13.25 -1.19
N LYS A 76 -6.65 -14.12 -0.86
CA LYS A 76 -6.72 -15.02 0.28
C LYS A 76 -5.90 -14.42 1.42
N TYR A 77 -6.51 -14.28 2.58
CA TYR A 77 -5.80 -13.94 3.81
C TYR A 77 -5.42 -15.25 4.49
N GLU A 78 -4.12 -15.48 4.68
CA GLU A 78 -3.64 -16.54 5.56
C GLU A 78 -3.48 -15.94 6.97
N VAL A 79 -4.01 -16.65 7.97
CA VAL A 79 -4.12 -16.22 9.38
C VAL A 79 -2.94 -16.72 10.18
#